data_AF-A0AB72VEK7-F1
#
_entry.id   AF-A0AB72VEK7-F1
#
_cell.length_a   1.000
_cell.length_b   1.000
_cell.length_c   1.000
_cell.angle_alpha   90.00
_cell.angle_beta   90.00
_cell.angle_gamma   90.00
#
_symmetry.space_group_name_H-M   'P 1'
#
loop_
_entity.id
_entity.type
_entity.pdbx_description
1 polymer ?
#
loop_
_entity_poly.entity_id
_entity_poly.type
_entity_poly.pdbx_seq_one_letter_code
_entity_poly.pdbx_strand_id
1 'polypeptide(L)'
;MTTFRQDFLPETFDSADWKDCIIQAVADAPNHRHVTIGNVQGIDQLTLDGCTYPDGTPVWDAPLVGHSGVVTAYFRDGRIEKLTTEDGHTWEVLIHWLESLVDGWDTSVAEMLSDLACKDTEIREIEKHLAKAKEERIQIAKRGRLLGVSDYRMAQVVGRAKTTIAAWLK
;
A
#
# COMPACT_ATOMS: atom_id res chain seq x y z
N MET A 1 2.06 15.45 -17.50
CA MET A 1 1.48 14.09 -17.38
C MET A 1 2.64 13.16 -17.11
N THR A 2 2.82 12.77 -15.86
CA THR A 2 3.85 11.82 -15.47
C THR A 2 3.33 10.45 -15.86
N THR A 3 3.95 9.83 -16.86
CA THR A 3 3.59 8.47 -17.30
C THR A 3 3.85 7.53 -16.14
N PHE A 4 2.78 6.99 -15.55
CA PHE A 4 2.88 5.95 -14.52
C PHE A 4 3.62 4.78 -15.14
N ARG A 5 4.81 4.45 -14.61
CA ARG A 5 5.61 3.33 -15.13
C ARG A 5 5.01 2.03 -14.64
N GLN A 6 4.70 1.15 -15.57
CA GLN A 6 4.17 -0.19 -15.31
C GLN A 6 5.13 -1.04 -14.46
N ASP A 7 6.43 -0.70 -14.47
CA ASP A 7 7.52 -1.31 -13.70
C ASP A 7 7.39 -1.18 -12.16
N PHE A 8 6.43 -0.39 -11.65
CA PHE A 8 6.15 -0.26 -10.21
C PHE A 8 5.10 -1.25 -9.71
N LEU A 9 4.42 -1.96 -10.61
CA LEU A 9 3.54 -3.04 -10.20
C LEU A 9 4.41 -4.24 -9.77
N PRO A 10 4.12 -4.84 -8.61
CA PRO A 10 4.80 -6.06 -8.18
C PRO A 10 4.63 -7.16 -9.22
N GLU A 11 5.66 -7.99 -9.40
CA GLU A 11 5.63 -9.10 -10.36
C GLU A 11 4.41 -10.00 -10.06
N THR A 12 3.52 -10.15 -11.04
CA THR A 12 2.36 -11.03 -10.97
C THR A 12 2.79 -12.48 -11.09
N PHE A 13 2.56 -13.27 -10.03
CA PHE A 13 2.59 -14.73 -10.06
C PHE A 13 1.60 -15.22 -11.14
N ASP A 14 2.02 -16.20 -11.94
CA ASP A 14 1.10 -16.89 -12.84
C ASP A 14 0.23 -17.87 -12.03
N SER A 15 -0.97 -18.16 -12.54
CA SER A 15 -1.91 -19.18 -12.07
C SER A 15 -1.25 -20.53 -11.71
N ALA A 16 -0.22 -20.93 -12.47
CA ALA A 16 0.54 -22.16 -12.25
C ALA A 16 1.40 -22.11 -10.97
N ASP A 17 1.97 -20.94 -10.66
CA ASP A 17 2.86 -20.76 -9.50
C ASP A 17 2.07 -20.84 -8.18
N TRP A 18 0.81 -20.41 -8.18
CA TRP A 18 -0.10 -20.52 -7.03
C TRP A 18 -0.40 -21.97 -6.66
N LYS A 19 -0.70 -22.81 -7.65
CA LYS A 19 -1.00 -24.23 -7.42
C LYS A 19 0.22 -24.96 -6.85
N ASP A 20 1.38 -24.77 -7.46
CA ASP A 20 2.62 -25.41 -7.03
C ASP A 20 3.04 -24.96 -5.63
N CYS A 21 2.89 -23.66 -5.32
CA CYS A 21 3.15 -23.13 -3.99
C CYS A 21 2.28 -23.78 -2.91
N ILE A 22 0.98 -23.94 -3.17
CA ILE A 22 0.04 -24.57 -2.23
C ILE A 22 0.37 -26.05 -2.06
N ILE A 23 0.63 -26.79 -3.14
CA ILE A 23 1.00 -28.21 -3.07
C ILE A 23 2.27 -28.39 -2.25
N GLN A 24 3.31 -27.58 -2.50
CA GLN A 24 4.56 -27.63 -1.77
C GLN A 24 4.34 -27.31 -0.28
N ALA A 25 3.57 -26.27 0.04
CA ALA A 25 3.28 -25.91 1.43
C ALA A 25 2.49 -26.98 2.17
N VAL A 26 1.56 -27.67 1.49
CA VAL A 26 0.84 -28.81 2.05
C VAL A 26 1.79 -29.97 2.35
N ALA A 27 2.75 -30.25 1.45
CA ALA A 27 3.73 -31.32 1.65
C ALA A 27 4.70 -31.04 2.82
N ASP A 28 5.06 -29.78 3.06
CA ASP A 28 6.04 -29.38 4.07
C ASP A 28 5.44 -29.10 5.48
N ALA A 29 4.11 -29.24 5.66
CA ALA A 29 3.43 -28.84 6.89
C ALA A 29 3.40 -29.92 7.99
N PRO A 30 3.90 -29.65 9.22
CA PRO A 30 3.96 -30.65 10.30
C PRO A 30 2.60 -31.03 10.92
N ASN A 31 1.54 -30.25 10.66
CA ASN A 31 0.18 -30.48 11.16
C ASN A 31 -0.83 -30.43 10.02
N HIS A 32 -0.62 -31.22 8.96
CA HIS A 32 -1.27 -31.11 7.63
C HIS A 32 -2.69 -30.54 7.58
N ARG A 33 -3.58 -30.81 8.54
CA ARG A 33 -4.91 -30.16 8.69
C ARG A 33 -4.90 -28.62 8.71
N HIS A 34 -3.83 -27.99 9.19
CA HIS A 34 -3.65 -26.55 9.19
C HIS A 34 -2.32 -26.20 8.52
N VAL A 35 -2.38 -25.56 7.36
CA VAL A 35 -1.21 -25.12 6.59
C VAL A 35 -1.17 -23.60 6.59
N THR A 36 0.02 -23.03 6.75
CA THR A 36 0.25 -21.57 6.66
C THR A 36 1.30 -21.30 5.60
N ILE A 37 0.98 -20.42 4.65
CA ILE A 37 1.87 -19.94 3.61
C ILE A 37 2.10 -18.44 3.86
N GLY A 38 3.35 -18.02 3.98
CA GLY A 38 3.70 -16.61 4.22
C GLY A 38 4.15 -15.89 2.95
N ASN A 39 3.90 -14.58 2.89
CA ASN A 39 4.37 -13.66 1.86
C ASN A 39 4.07 -14.13 0.43
N VAL A 40 2.79 -14.37 0.12
CA VAL A 40 2.36 -14.72 -1.24
C VAL A 40 1.73 -13.48 -1.86
N GLN A 41 2.34 -12.94 -2.91
CA GLN A 41 2.02 -11.66 -3.57
C GLN A 41 0.69 -10.98 -3.15
N GLY A 42 0.77 -9.81 -2.53
CA GLY A 42 -0.40 -9.07 -2.03
C GLY A 42 -1.03 -9.64 -0.75
N ILE A 43 -0.78 -10.91 -0.42
CA ILE A 43 -1.23 -11.63 0.79
C ILE A 43 -0.04 -11.83 1.74
N ASP A 44 -0.17 -11.34 2.97
CA ASP A 44 0.88 -11.48 4.00
C ASP A 44 0.93 -12.91 4.53
N GLN A 45 -0.23 -13.53 4.72
CA GLN A 45 -0.35 -14.91 5.18
C GLN A 45 -1.61 -15.58 4.58
N LEU A 46 -1.48 -16.79 4.06
CA LEU A 46 -2.59 -17.65 3.64
C LEU A 46 -2.67 -18.85 4.57
N THR A 47 -3.83 -19.14 5.15
CA THR A 47 -4.05 -20.33 5.98
C THR A 47 -5.07 -21.25 5.36
N LEU A 48 -4.77 -22.55 5.34
CA LEU A 48 -5.64 -23.62 4.85
C LEU A 48 -6.06 -24.46 6.07
N ASP A 49 -7.31 -24.32 6.53
CA ASP A 49 -7.84 -25.08 7.67
C ASP A 49 -8.85 -26.11 7.19
N GLY A 50 -8.55 -27.40 7.37
CA GLY A 50 -9.42 -28.49 6.91
C GLY A 50 -9.44 -28.67 5.38
N CYS A 51 -8.53 -28.04 4.65
CA CYS A 51 -8.40 -28.16 3.19
C CYS A 51 -7.43 -29.26 2.74
N THR A 52 -7.07 -30.16 3.64
CA THR A 52 -6.06 -31.21 3.42
C THR A 52 -6.50 -32.50 4.09
N TYR A 53 -6.32 -33.61 3.38
CA TYR A 53 -6.55 -34.94 3.90
C TYR A 53 -5.37 -35.38 4.80
N PRO A 54 -5.58 -36.38 5.68
CA PRO A 54 -4.51 -36.92 6.53
C PRO A 54 -3.31 -37.51 5.76
N ASP A 55 -3.50 -37.86 4.49
CA ASP A 55 -2.45 -38.38 3.60
C ASP A 55 -1.66 -37.28 2.86
N GLY A 56 -1.97 -36.01 3.11
CA GLY A 56 -1.34 -34.86 2.47
C GLY A 56 -1.99 -34.45 1.15
N THR A 57 -3.08 -35.10 0.73
CA THR A 57 -3.81 -34.72 -0.49
C THR A 57 -4.61 -33.42 -0.23
N PRO A 58 -4.51 -32.38 -1.08
CA PRO A 58 -5.39 -31.21 -1.00
C PRO A 58 -6.84 -31.57 -1.35
N VAL A 59 -7.82 -30.91 -0.71
CA VAL A 59 -9.26 -31.18 -0.95
C VAL A 59 -9.69 -30.94 -2.41
N TRP A 60 -8.93 -30.14 -3.16
CA TRP A 60 -9.20 -29.81 -4.56
C TRP A 60 -8.72 -30.87 -5.56
N ASP A 61 -7.80 -31.78 -5.17
CA ASP A 61 -7.38 -32.92 -6.00
C ASP A 61 -8.33 -34.13 -5.86
N ALA A 62 -9.07 -34.20 -4.75
CA ALA A 62 -10.07 -35.23 -4.49
C ALA A 62 -11.34 -34.61 -3.87
N PRO A 63 -12.14 -33.86 -4.64
CA PRO A 63 -13.36 -33.23 -4.14
C PRO A 63 -14.38 -34.31 -3.76
N LEU A 64 -14.62 -34.49 -2.46
CA LEU A 64 -15.58 -35.46 -1.95
C LEU A 64 -16.56 -34.82 -0.99
N VAL A 65 -17.83 -35.18 -1.21
CA VAL A 65 -19.01 -34.77 -0.47
C VAL A 65 -18.78 -34.88 1.04
N GLY A 66 -19.00 -33.78 1.76
CA GLY A 66 -18.98 -33.73 3.22
C GLY A 66 -17.67 -33.29 3.87
N HIS A 67 -16.70 -32.81 3.10
CA HIS A 67 -15.48 -32.18 3.62
C HIS A 67 -15.49 -30.68 3.32
N SER A 68 -15.61 -29.87 4.38
CA SER A 68 -15.49 -28.41 4.28
C SER A 68 -14.21 -27.94 4.96
N GLY A 69 -13.44 -27.13 4.24
CA GLY A 69 -12.29 -26.40 4.74
C GLY A 69 -12.48 -24.91 4.53
N VAL A 70 -11.58 -24.13 5.10
CA VAL A 70 -11.57 -22.67 4.94
C VAL A 70 -10.17 -22.23 4.55
N VAL A 71 -10.09 -21.53 3.43
CA VAL A 71 -8.91 -20.76 3.04
C VAL A 71 -9.10 -19.34 3.56
N THR A 72 -8.15 -18.85 4.36
CA THR A 72 -8.17 -17.47 4.86
C THR A 72 -6.92 -16.75 4.40
N ALA A 73 -7.10 -15.61 3.71
CA ALA A 73 -6.05 -14.71 3.30
C ALA A 73 -5.99 -13.52 4.27
N TYR A 74 -4.82 -13.28 4.84
CA TYR A 74 -4.51 -12.14 5.70
C TYR A 74 -3.62 -11.17 4.92
N PHE A 75 -4.06 -9.92 4.84
CA PHE A 75 -3.34 -8.86 4.16
C PHE A 75 -2.58 -8.01 5.18
N ARG A 76 -1.49 -7.37 4.74
CA ARG A 76 -0.63 -6.55 5.61
C ARG A 76 -1.33 -5.29 6.15
N ASP A 77 -2.36 -4.83 5.46
CA ASP A 77 -3.23 -3.73 5.89
C ASP A 77 -4.26 -4.15 6.97
N GLY A 78 -4.28 -5.43 7.35
CA GLY A 78 -5.22 -6.00 8.32
C GLY A 78 -6.53 -6.49 7.72
N ARG A 79 -6.72 -6.39 6.40
CA ARG A 79 -7.87 -7.02 5.71
C ARG A 79 -7.77 -8.54 5.82
N ILE A 80 -8.93 -9.20 5.94
CA ILE A 80 -9.03 -10.66 6.02
C ILE A 80 -10.11 -11.10 5.04
N GLU A 81 -9.74 -11.97 4.10
CA GLU A 81 -10.67 -12.56 3.13
C GLU A 81 -10.74 -14.07 3.33
N LYS A 82 -11.93 -14.64 3.11
CA LYS A 82 -12.18 -16.07 3.36
C LYS A 82 -12.89 -16.72 2.19
N LEU A 83 -12.39 -17.88 1.78
CA LEU A 83 -13.06 -18.79 0.86
C LEU A 83 -13.38 -20.08 1.61
N THR A 84 -14.66 -20.40 1.73
CA THR A 84 -15.10 -21.69 2.26
C THR A 84 -15.07 -22.70 1.13
N THR A 85 -14.44 -23.87 1.32
CA THR A 85 -14.51 -24.95 0.35
C THR A 85 -15.82 -25.71 0.59
N GLU A 86 -16.80 -25.51 -0.30
CA GLU A 86 -18.03 -26.29 -0.34
C GLU A 86 -17.90 -27.42 -1.36
N ASP A 87 -18.82 -28.40 -1.30
CA ASP A 87 -18.87 -29.54 -2.22
C ASP A 87 -18.85 -29.05 -3.69
N GLY A 88 -17.77 -29.35 -4.41
CA GLY A 88 -17.61 -29.01 -5.83
C GLY A 88 -16.68 -27.83 -6.14
N HIS A 89 -16.04 -27.20 -5.15
CA HIS A 89 -14.95 -26.25 -5.42
C HIS A 89 -13.71 -26.98 -5.95
N THR A 90 -13.29 -26.63 -7.15
CA THR A 90 -12.10 -27.18 -7.82
C THR A 90 -10.90 -26.24 -7.65
N TRP A 91 -9.71 -26.68 -8.09
CA TRP A 91 -8.53 -25.83 -8.14
C TRP A 91 -8.79 -24.51 -8.87
N GLU A 92 -9.57 -24.54 -9.96
CA GLU A 92 -9.89 -23.34 -10.74
C GLU A 92 -10.63 -22.28 -9.91
N VAL A 93 -11.53 -22.70 -9.00
CA VAL A 93 -12.26 -21.77 -8.12
C VAL A 93 -11.32 -21.11 -7.11
N LEU A 94 -10.41 -21.89 -6.52
CA LEU A 94 -9.41 -21.36 -5.59
C LEU A 94 -8.46 -20.38 -6.27
N ILE A 95 -7.92 -20.77 -7.43
CA ILE A 95 -6.97 -19.96 -8.19
C ILE A 95 -7.63 -18.66 -8.65
N HIS A 96 -8.84 -18.75 -9.21
CA HIS A 96 -9.56 -17.55 -9.63
C HIS A 96 -9.86 -16.58 -8.47
N TRP A 97 -10.20 -17.12 -7.28
CA TRP A 97 -10.38 -16.30 -6.09
C TRP A 97 -9.06 -15.62 -5.67
N LEU A 98 -7.95 -16.36 -5.62
CA LEU A 98 -6.63 -15.81 -5.29
C LEU A 98 -6.19 -14.73 -6.29
N GLU A 99 -6.35 -14.98 -7.59
CA GLU A 99 -6.06 -13.99 -8.65
C GLU A 99 -6.90 -12.72 -8.45
N SER A 100 -8.21 -12.85 -8.19
CA SER A 100 -9.09 -11.70 -7.98
C SER A 100 -8.67 -10.83 -6.78
N LEU A 101 -8.09 -11.44 -5.74
CA LEU A 101 -7.58 -10.73 -4.57
C LEU A 101 -6.31 -9.95 -4.89
N VAL A 102 -5.43 -10.50 -5.72
CA VAL A 102 -4.18 -9.87 -6.16
C VAL A 102 -4.46 -8.76 -7.17
N ASP A 103 -5.33 -8.98 -8.15
CA ASP A 103 -5.74 -7.97 -9.13
C ASP A 103 -6.38 -6.75 -8.45
N GLY A 104 -7.24 -7.01 -7.46
CA GLY A 104 -7.84 -5.95 -6.63
C GLY A 104 -6.80 -5.19 -5.81
N TRP A 105 -5.74 -5.87 -5.37
CA TRP A 105 -4.63 -5.24 -4.65
C TRP A 105 -3.75 -4.39 -5.58
N ASP A 106 -3.39 -4.88 -6.77
CA ASP A 106 -2.60 -4.12 -7.76
C ASP A 106 -3.31 -2.84 -8.18
N THR A 107 -4.63 -2.89 -8.36
CA THR A 107 -5.46 -1.70 -8.63
C THR A 107 -5.38 -0.69 -7.49
N SER A 108 -5.55 -1.15 -6.24
CA SER A 108 -5.51 -0.28 -5.06
C SER A 108 -4.12 0.34 -4.84
N VAL A 109 -3.05 -0.43 -5.06
CA VAL A 109 -1.67 0.06 -4.99
C VAL A 109 -1.41 1.10 -6.08
N ALA A 110 -1.87 0.84 -7.31
CA ALA A 110 -1.72 1.79 -8.40
C ALA A 110 -2.43 3.14 -8.11
N GLU A 111 -3.65 3.09 -7.59
CA GLU A 111 -4.39 4.28 -7.15
C GLU A 111 -3.64 5.03 -6.05
N MET A 112 -3.19 4.33 -5.01
CA MET A 112 -2.42 4.92 -3.91
C MET A 112 -1.13 5.60 -4.38
N LEU A 113 -0.38 4.95 -5.28
CA LEU A 113 0.86 5.50 -5.84
C LEU A 113 0.58 6.72 -6.72
N SER A 114 -0.52 6.72 -7.48
CA SER A 114 -0.97 7.86 -8.27
C SER A 114 -1.34 9.05 -7.37
N ASP A 115 -2.10 8.81 -6.30
CA ASP A 115 -2.46 9.82 -5.31
C ASP A 115 -1.22 10.39 -4.60
N LEU A 116 -0.27 9.54 -4.24
CA LEU A 116 1.00 9.96 -3.65
C LEU A 116 1.79 10.88 -4.60
N ALA A 117 1.89 10.52 -5.88
CA ALA A 117 2.57 11.33 -6.89
C ALA A 117 1.86 12.69 -7.12
N CYS A 118 0.52 12.69 -7.08
CA CYS A 118 -0.28 13.90 -7.15
C CYS A 118 0.01 14.83 -5.95
N LYS A 119 -0.01 14.28 -4.73
CA LYS A 119 0.27 15.05 -3.51
C LYS A 119 1.69 15.57 -3.43
N ASP A 120 2.68 14.81 -3.86
CA ASP A 120 4.06 15.29 -3.98
C ASP A 120 4.18 16.47 -4.96
N THR A 121 3.45 16.41 -6.09
CA THR A 121 3.40 17.53 -7.04
C THR A 121 2.75 18.78 -6.45
N GLU A 122 1.63 18.62 -5.73
CA GLU A 122 0.97 19.72 -5.00
C GLU A 122 1.92 20.36 -3.98
N ILE A 123 2.63 19.55 -3.18
CA ILE A 123 3.60 20.02 -2.19
C ILE A 123 4.70 20.83 -2.85
N ARG A 124 5.29 20.34 -3.95
CA ARG A 124 6.35 21.05 -4.68
C ARG A 124 5.92 22.43 -5.17
N GLU A 125 4.70 22.55 -5.70
CA GLU A 125 4.21 23.85 -6.15
C GLU A 125 3.94 24.79 -4.96
N ILE A 126 3.41 24.28 -3.85
CA ILE A 126 3.25 25.05 -2.61
C ILE A 126 4.61 25.52 -2.07
N GLU A 127 5.62 24.67 -2.06
CA GLU A 127 6.98 25.02 -1.61
C GLU A 127 7.60 26.13 -2.47
N LYS A 128 7.41 26.06 -3.79
CA LYS A 128 7.83 27.09 -4.72
C LYS A 128 7.12 28.42 -4.48
N HIS A 129 5.79 28.40 -4.29
CA HIS A 129 5.03 29.60 -3.92
C HIS A 129 5.47 30.17 -2.57
N LEU A 130 5.74 29.31 -1.59
CA LEU A 130 6.25 29.70 -0.27
C LEU A 130 7.63 30.35 -0.37
N ALA A 131 8.53 29.80 -1.19
CA ALA A 131 9.85 30.38 -1.44
C ALA A 131 9.74 31.79 -2.04
N LYS A 132 8.87 31.96 -3.05
CA LYS A 132 8.60 33.26 -3.66
C LYS A 132 8.01 34.26 -2.65
N ALA A 133 7.01 33.86 -1.88
CA ALA A 133 6.39 34.72 -0.87
C ALA A 133 7.38 35.12 0.25
N LYS A 134 8.29 34.22 0.64
CA LYS A 134 9.37 34.53 1.59
C LYS A 134 10.32 35.59 1.04
N GLU A 135 10.70 35.48 -0.23
CA GLU A 135 11.56 36.47 -0.90
C GLU A 135 10.86 37.83 -1.01
N GLU A 136 9.61 37.85 -1.49
CA GLU A 136 8.82 39.10 -1.56
C GLU A 136 8.68 39.78 -0.21
N ARG A 137 8.43 39.00 0.86
CA ARG A 137 8.41 39.52 2.23
C ARG A 137 9.74 40.17 2.63
N ILE A 138 10.87 39.55 2.29
CA ILE A 138 12.21 40.11 2.57
C ILE A 138 12.39 41.43 1.81
N GLN A 139 12.02 41.46 0.53
CA GLN A 139 12.13 42.67 -0.30
C GLN A 139 11.25 43.81 0.21
N ILE A 140 10.03 43.51 0.65
CA ILE A 140 9.12 44.48 1.28
C ILE A 140 9.73 45.01 2.58
N ALA A 141 10.29 44.15 3.43
CA ALA A 141 10.94 44.57 4.67
C ALA A 141 12.18 45.46 4.41
N LYS A 142 13.01 45.09 3.41
CA LYS A 142 14.16 45.91 2.98
C LYS A 142 13.70 47.29 2.50
N ARG A 143 12.66 47.34 1.66
CA ARG A 143 12.08 48.62 1.19
C ARG A 143 11.51 49.44 2.34
N GLY A 144 10.79 48.82 3.27
CA GLY A 144 10.28 49.48 4.47
C GLY A 144 11.39 50.12 5.30
N ARG A 145 12.51 49.43 5.48
CA ARG A 145 13.68 49.96 6.17
C ARG A 145 14.30 51.17 5.45
N LEU A 146 14.42 51.12 4.12
CA LEU A 146 14.89 52.26 3.32
C LEU A 146 13.97 53.49 3.45
N LEU A 147 12.66 53.25 3.66
CA LEU A 147 11.66 54.29 3.91
C LEU A 147 11.60 54.75 5.39
N GLY A 148 12.52 54.28 6.25
CA GLY A 148 12.60 54.67 7.65
C GLY A 148 11.63 53.94 8.59
N VAL A 149 10.97 52.86 8.13
CA VAL A 149 10.14 52.03 9.01
C VAL A 149 11.06 51.23 9.93
N SER A 150 10.88 51.37 11.24
CA SER A 150 11.65 50.60 12.24
C SER A 150 11.28 49.12 12.24
N ASP A 151 12.23 48.24 12.56
CA ASP A 151 12.00 46.80 12.77
C ASP A 151 10.87 46.53 13.79
N TYR A 152 10.72 47.38 14.81
CA TYR A 152 9.66 47.27 15.81
C TYR A 152 8.26 47.40 15.17
N ARG A 153 8.05 48.42 14.33
CA ARG A 153 6.78 48.62 13.62
C ARG A 153 6.50 47.48 12.65
N MET A 154 7.52 47.01 11.91
CA MET A 154 7.35 45.85 11.03
C MET A 154 6.94 44.61 11.83
N ALA A 155 7.62 44.34 12.95
CA ALA A 155 7.34 43.22 13.84
C ALA A 155 5.90 43.21 14.37
N GLN A 156 5.40 44.39 14.77
CA GLN A 156 4.01 44.55 15.22
C GLN A 156 2.99 44.21 14.12
N VAL A 157 3.20 44.70 12.88
CA VAL A 157 2.26 44.49 11.77
C VAL A 157 2.19 43.01 11.36
N VAL A 158 3.32 42.31 11.32
CA VAL A 158 3.35 40.90 10.90
C VAL A 158 3.13 39.92 12.07
N GLY A 159 2.96 40.42 13.30
CA GLY A 159 2.78 39.60 14.50
C GLY A 159 3.99 38.69 14.81
N ARG A 160 5.22 39.17 14.60
CA ARG A 160 6.46 38.40 14.83
C ARG A 160 7.38 39.12 15.81
N ALA A 161 8.36 38.41 16.36
CA ALA A 161 9.39 39.03 17.17
C ALA A 161 10.31 39.94 16.33
N LYS A 162 10.82 41.02 16.94
CA LYS A 162 11.80 41.92 16.30
C LYS A 162 13.04 41.18 15.80
N THR A 163 13.50 40.18 16.55
CA THR A 163 14.64 39.32 16.17
C THR A 163 14.37 38.54 14.88
N THR A 164 13.11 38.15 14.63
CA THR A 164 12.71 37.50 13.37
C THR A 164 12.83 38.45 12.17
N ILE A 165 12.41 39.71 12.34
CA ILE A 165 12.56 40.74 11.30
C ILE A 165 14.04 40.99 11.00
N ALA A 166 14.85 41.15 12.06
CA ALA A 166 16.29 41.36 11.92
C ALA A 166 16.96 40.20 11.17
N ALA A 167 16.54 38.95 11.39
CA ALA A 167 17.05 37.79 10.68
C ALA A 167 16.73 37.79 9.18
N TRP A 168 15.60 38.37 8.75
CA TRP A 168 15.26 38.51 7.33
C TRP A 168 16.10 39.56 6.60
N LEU A 169 16.68 40.50 7.36
CA LEU A 169 17.39 41.67 6.85
C LEU A 169 18.92 41.54 6.94
N LYS A 170 19.42 40.40 7.44
CA LYS A 170 20.84 40.03 7.34
C LYS A 170 21.17 39.65 5.91
#